data_AF-A0A0D7WV42-F1
#
_entry.id   AF-A0A0D7WV42-F1
#
_cell.length_a   1.000
_cell.length_b   1.000
_cell.length_c   1.000
_cell.angle_alpha   90.00
_cell.angle_beta   90.00
_cell.angle_gamma   90.00
#
_symmetry.space_group_name_H-M   'P 1'
#
loop_
_entity.id
_entity.type
_entity.pdbx_description
1 polymer ?
#
loop_
_entity_poly.entity_id
_entity_poly.type
_entity_poly.pdbx_seq_one_letter_code
_entity_poly.pdbx_strand_id
1 'polypeptide(L)'
;MLSETETQKNTLFSDAPRSFKSDRIIQSFFMNEENVRLYTNSKNGIKESKYELEERFQKHFFQIRFITFLVNTIKYCTIDQLRNQQKRNSRFALIFDQPLSEEQETSTLGEMLGNHQDDFLENLITDPATFESSLQNESLAHAFSKLTEKQRLTITLRYALGYKDNEISRMLGVSAQAVGKTKNAALKKLKVLMMEGG
;
A
#
# COMPACT_ATOMS: atom_id res chain seq x y z
N MET A 1 66.99 10.71 -9.95
CA MET A 1 66.89 11.70 -8.86
C MET A 1 65.44 11.71 -8.42
N LEU A 2 65.15 11.47 -7.14
CA LEU A 2 63.78 11.62 -6.61
C LEU A 2 63.39 13.10 -6.69
N SER A 3 62.12 13.40 -6.97
CA SER A 3 61.63 14.79 -6.96
C SER A 3 61.71 15.36 -5.54
N GLU A 4 61.91 16.67 -5.38
CA GLU A 4 61.89 17.34 -4.06
C GLU A 4 60.63 17.00 -3.25
N THR A 5 59.51 16.72 -3.92
CA THR A 5 58.24 16.34 -3.30
C THR A 5 58.24 14.92 -2.74
N GLU A 6 58.89 13.96 -3.41
CA GLU A 6 59.05 12.60 -2.91
C GLU A 6 59.96 12.56 -1.68
N THR A 7 61.02 13.38 -1.66
CA THR A 7 61.93 13.53 -0.52
C THR A 7 61.21 14.13 0.70
N GLN A 8 60.36 15.14 0.48
CA GLN A 8 59.52 15.76 1.52
C GLN A 8 58.41 14.84 2.04
N LYS A 9 57.83 13.99 1.18
CA LYS A 9 56.86 12.96 1.59
C LYS A 9 57.53 11.91 2.47
N ASN A 10 58.73 11.46 2.10
CA ASN A 10 59.46 10.46 2.88
C ASN A 10 59.94 11.00 4.24
N THR A 11 60.31 12.28 4.35
CA THR A 11 60.61 12.91 5.65
C THR A 11 59.36 13.11 6.52
N LEU A 12 58.21 13.45 5.91
CA LEU A 12 56.93 13.52 6.62
C LEU A 12 56.55 12.18 7.27
N PHE A 13 56.65 11.09 6.53
CA PHE A 13 56.37 9.75 7.05
C PHE A 13 57.54 9.15 7.84
N SER A 14 58.72 9.76 7.88
CA SER A 14 59.83 9.38 8.77
C SER A 14 59.52 9.84 10.20
N ASP A 15 59.26 11.13 10.36
CA ASP A 15 59.23 11.82 11.65
C ASP A 15 57.86 11.74 12.36
N ALA A 16 56.84 11.21 11.68
CA ALA A 16 55.50 11.12 12.23
C ALA A 16 55.33 9.95 13.24
N PRO A 17 54.46 10.11 14.27
CA PRO A 17 54.11 9.02 15.18
C PRO A 17 53.54 7.81 14.44
N ARG A 18 53.73 6.59 14.97
CA ARG A 18 53.22 5.35 14.33
C ARG A 18 51.72 5.39 14.02
N SER A 19 50.91 6.04 14.88
CA SER A 19 49.47 6.23 14.69
C SER A 19 49.11 7.05 13.44
N PHE A 20 49.96 8.01 13.07
CA PHE A 20 49.81 8.84 11.88
C PHE A 20 50.09 8.07 10.59
N LYS A 21 51.01 7.10 10.66
CA LYS A 21 51.38 6.24 9.52
C LYS A 21 50.34 5.17 9.22
N SER A 22 49.53 4.78 10.21
CA SER A 22 48.53 3.71 10.07
C SER A 22 47.14 4.18 9.64
N ASP A 23 46.82 5.48 9.75
CA ASP A 23 45.48 5.99 9.44
C ASP A 23 45.28 6.17 7.92
N ARG A 24 44.33 5.42 7.36
CA ARG A 24 43.97 5.46 5.93
C ARG A 24 43.48 6.83 5.47
N ILE A 25 42.84 7.59 6.35
CA ILE A 25 42.33 8.94 6.02
C ILE A 25 43.50 9.91 5.88
N ILE A 26 44.47 9.81 6.77
CA ILE A 26 45.69 10.62 6.73
C ILE A 26 46.54 10.23 5.52
N GLN A 27 46.71 8.93 5.25
CA GLN A 27 47.44 8.45 4.08
C GLN A 27 46.82 8.98 2.77
N SER A 28 45.50 8.86 2.62
CA SER A 28 44.79 9.33 1.42
C SER A 28 44.90 10.84 1.23
N PHE A 29 44.93 11.62 2.32
CA PHE A 29 45.10 13.07 2.26
C PHE A 29 46.49 13.49 1.75
N PHE A 30 47.55 12.83 2.22
CA PHE A 30 48.94 13.11 1.82
C PHE A 30 49.39 12.37 0.54
N MET A 31 48.47 11.72 -0.17
CA MET A 31 48.75 11.26 -1.55
C MET A 31 48.87 12.44 -2.52
N ASN A 32 48.22 13.57 -2.23
CA ASN A 32 48.36 14.79 -3.01
C ASN A 32 49.64 15.54 -2.62
N GLU A 33 50.53 15.75 -3.60
CA GLU A 33 51.80 16.44 -3.41
C GLU A 33 51.65 17.90 -2.94
N GLU A 34 50.56 18.58 -3.29
CA GLU A 34 50.30 19.94 -2.79
C GLU A 34 50.05 19.96 -1.27
N ASN A 35 49.37 18.95 -0.74
CA ASN A 35 49.11 18.85 0.70
C ASN A 35 50.41 18.57 1.48
N VAL A 36 51.35 17.85 0.86
CA VAL A 36 52.70 17.65 1.42
C VAL A 36 53.48 18.97 1.42
N ARG A 37 53.41 19.76 0.35
CA ARG A 37 54.06 21.09 0.28
C ARG A 37 53.47 22.06 1.30
N LEU A 38 52.15 22.13 1.42
CA LEU A 38 51.45 22.98 2.39
C LEU A 38 51.81 22.61 3.83
N TYR A 39 51.98 21.32 4.12
CA TYR A 39 52.46 20.86 5.42
C TYR A 39 53.89 21.32 5.71
N THR A 40 54.81 21.16 4.75
CA THR A 40 56.21 21.58 4.90
C THR A 40 56.30 23.10 5.13
N ASN A 41 55.53 23.88 4.36
CA ASN A 41 55.45 25.34 4.49
C ASN A 41 54.82 25.78 5.82
N SER A 42 53.83 25.05 6.32
CA SER A 42 53.25 25.29 7.65
C SER A 42 54.25 25.01 8.77
N LYS A 43 55.07 23.95 8.67
CA LYS A 43 56.16 23.68 9.63
C LYS A 43 57.20 24.80 9.66
N ASN A 44 57.44 25.45 8.53
CA ASN A 44 58.37 26.58 8.40
C ASN A 44 57.79 27.91 8.92
N GLY A 45 56.57 27.92 9.49
CA GLY A 45 55.99 29.07 10.18
C GLY A 45 55.06 29.95 9.35
N ILE A 46 54.73 29.56 8.11
CA ILE A 46 53.80 30.30 7.25
C ILE A 46 52.36 30.01 7.72
N LYS A 47 51.68 31.05 8.23
CA LYS A 47 50.33 30.93 8.83
C LYS A 47 49.26 30.63 7.78
N GLU A 48 49.38 31.19 6.58
CA GLU A 48 48.47 31.00 5.46
C GLU A 48 48.44 29.54 5.00
N SER A 49 49.63 28.92 4.88
CA SER A 49 49.75 27.50 4.52
C SER A 49 49.14 26.58 5.57
N LYS A 50 49.15 26.97 6.86
CA LYS A 50 48.48 26.21 7.92
C LYS A 50 46.95 26.25 7.77
N TYR A 51 46.39 27.43 7.53
CA TYR A 51 44.95 27.60 7.36
C TYR A 51 44.45 26.82 6.14
N GLU A 52 45.16 26.91 5.01
CA GLU A 52 44.77 26.20 3.79
C GLU A 52 44.91 24.68 3.94
N LEU A 53 45.94 24.20 4.63
CA LEU A 53 46.08 22.78 4.95
C LEU A 53 44.91 22.26 5.79
N GLU A 54 44.51 23.03 6.81
CA GLU A 54 43.39 22.67 7.70
C GLU A 54 42.06 22.66 6.94
N GLU A 55 41.80 23.66 6.10
CA GLU A 55 40.61 23.71 5.25
C GLU A 55 40.55 22.51 4.29
N ARG A 56 41.67 22.18 3.63
CA ARG A 56 41.76 21.02 2.74
C ARG A 56 41.54 19.71 3.50
N PHE A 57 42.09 19.58 4.69
CA PHE A 57 41.92 18.37 5.52
C PHE A 57 40.46 18.21 5.98
N GLN A 58 39.82 19.31 6.40
CA GLN A 58 38.40 19.30 6.77
C GLN A 58 37.52 18.85 5.60
N LYS A 59 37.75 19.38 4.39
CA LYS A 59 37.02 18.97 3.18
C LYS A 59 37.23 17.48 2.87
N HIS A 60 38.47 17.00 2.90
CA HIS A 60 38.79 15.59 2.65
C HIS A 60 38.13 14.65 3.67
N PHE A 61 38.25 14.97 4.95
CA PHE A 61 37.64 14.19 6.03
C PHE A 61 36.11 14.18 5.93
N PHE A 62 35.51 15.34 5.62
CA PHE A 62 34.09 15.45 5.40
C PHE A 62 33.62 14.60 4.21
N GLN A 63 34.32 14.64 3.08
CA GLN A 63 33.98 13.85 1.90
C GLN A 63 33.95 12.34 2.21
N ILE A 64 34.96 11.82 2.90
CA ILE A 64 35.00 10.41 3.29
C ILE A 64 33.81 10.05 4.19
N ARG A 65 33.55 10.86 5.22
CA ARG A 65 32.41 10.63 6.13
C ARG A 65 31.08 10.74 5.43
N PHE A 66 30.94 11.70 4.53
CA PHE A 66 29.72 11.92 3.77
C PHE A 66 29.43 10.77 2.81
N ILE A 67 30.43 10.29 2.07
CA ILE A 67 30.30 9.11 1.21
C ILE A 67 29.95 7.87 2.05
N THR A 68 30.65 7.66 3.16
CA THR A 68 30.36 6.54 4.07
C THR A 68 28.92 6.59 4.60
N PHE A 69 28.48 7.79 4.98
CA PHE A 69 27.10 8.03 5.40
C PHE A 69 26.11 7.71 4.28
N LEU A 70 26.33 8.21 3.06
CA LEU A 70 25.44 7.94 1.91
C LEU A 70 25.36 6.45 1.59
N VAL A 71 26.50 5.75 1.54
CA VAL A 71 26.55 4.30 1.28
C VAL A 71 25.76 3.54 2.33
N ASN A 72 25.94 3.87 3.61
CA ASN A 72 25.21 3.23 4.70
C ASN A 72 23.70 3.55 4.63
N THR A 73 23.34 4.81 4.38
CA THR A 73 21.94 5.23 4.25
C THR A 73 21.25 4.47 3.12
N ILE A 74 21.85 4.43 1.92
CA ILE A 74 21.30 3.69 0.78
C ILE A 74 21.14 2.21 1.12
N LYS A 75 22.16 1.59 1.74
CA LYS A 75 22.13 0.18 2.15
C LYS A 75 20.96 -0.09 3.09
N TYR A 76 20.82 0.69 4.16
CA TYR A 76 19.79 0.46 5.16
C TYR A 76 18.39 0.78 4.62
N CYS A 77 18.23 1.84 3.83
CA CYS A 77 16.97 2.12 3.14
C CYS A 77 16.55 0.97 2.21
N THR A 78 17.49 0.40 1.46
CA THR A 78 17.22 -0.73 0.55
C THR A 78 16.78 -1.97 1.33
N ILE A 79 17.46 -2.28 2.45
CA ILE A 79 17.10 -3.41 3.32
C ILE A 79 15.68 -3.24 3.89
N ASP A 80 15.35 -2.04 4.36
CA ASP A 80 14.03 -1.79 4.94
C ASP A 80 12.93 -1.81 3.89
N GLN A 81 13.18 -1.29 2.68
CA GLN A 81 12.26 -1.43 1.56
C GLN A 81 12.00 -2.90 1.21
N LEU A 82 13.04 -3.73 1.14
CA LEU A 82 12.90 -5.16 0.86
C LEU A 82 12.05 -5.86 1.93
N ARG A 83 12.33 -5.59 3.22
CA ARG A 83 11.56 -6.14 4.34
C ARG A 83 10.08 -5.72 4.27
N ASN A 84 9.81 -4.46 3.93
CA ASN A 84 8.45 -3.96 3.79
C ASN A 84 7.72 -4.59 2.60
N GLN A 85 8.41 -4.79 1.47
CA GLN A 85 7.85 -5.47 0.31
C GLN A 85 7.52 -6.93 0.63
N GLN A 86 8.40 -7.66 1.32
CA GLN A 86 8.16 -9.04 1.73
C GLN A 86 6.93 -9.14 2.64
N LYS A 87 6.82 -8.29 3.66
CA LYS A 87 5.65 -8.22 4.54
C LYS A 87 4.36 -7.88 3.78
N ARG A 88 4.45 -6.98 2.80
CA ARG A 88 3.30 -6.60 1.97
C ARG A 88 2.87 -7.76 1.09
N ASN A 89 3.81 -8.43 0.43
CA ASN A 89 3.53 -9.55 -0.46
C ASN A 89 2.98 -10.77 0.31
N SER A 90 3.43 -11.00 1.55
CA SER A 90 2.86 -12.06 2.40
C SER A 90 1.45 -11.71 2.91
N ARG A 91 1.18 -10.44 3.21
CA ARG A 91 -0.13 -9.99 3.72
C ARG A 91 -1.17 -9.83 2.62
N PHE A 92 -0.74 -9.39 1.44
CA PHE A 92 -1.57 -9.12 0.27
C PHE A 92 -1.05 -9.92 -0.91
N ALA A 93 -1.12 -11.24 -0.79
CA ALA A 93 -0.74 -12.14 -1.86
C ALA A 93 -1.65 -11.86 -3.08
N LEU A 94 -1.04 -11.65 -4.24
CA LEU A 94 -1.74 -11.46 -5.51
C LEU A 94 -2.21 -12.84 -6.02
N ILE A 95 -3.31 -13.31 -5.43
CA ILE A 95 -3.87 -14.65 -5.69
C ILE A 95 -5.01 -14.62 -6.71
N PHE A 96 -5.30 -13.48 -7.32
CA PHE A 96 -6.43 -13.34 -8.25
C PHE A 96 -6.32 -14.32 -9.42
N ASP A 97 -5.13 -14.44 -10.02
CA ASP A 97 -4.84 -15.35 -11.12
C ASP A 97 -4.38 -16.75 -10.65
N GLN A 98 -4.49 -17.04 -9.34
CA GLN A 98 -4.05 -18.33 -8.83
C GLN A 98 -5.05 -19.44 -9.24
N PRO A 99 -4.57 -20.55 -9.83
CA PRO A 99 -5.43 -21.67 -10.19
C PRO A 99 -5.97 -22.34 -8.92
N LEU A 100 -7.20 -22.84 -9.01
CA LEU A 100 -7.91 -23.46 -7.87
C LEU A 100 -7.39 -24.85 -7.50
N SER A 101 -6.84 -25.54 -8.48
CA SER A 101 -6.24 -26.87 -8.34
C SER A 101 -5.13 -27.04 -9.36
N GLU A 102 -4.09 -27.80 -9.02
CA GLU A 102 -3.00 -28.15 -9.94
C GLU A 102 -3.50 -28.96 -11.16
N GLU A 103 -4.67 -29.58 -11.05
CA GLU A 103 -5.28 -30.40 -12.11
C GLU A 103 -6.27 -29.63 -13.00
N GLN A 104 -6.69 -28.42 -12.60
CA GLN A 104 -7.68 -27.61 -13.31
C GLN A 104 -7.08 -26.25 -13.65
N GLU A 105 -6.32 -26.19 -14.75
CA GLU A 105 -5.75 -24.94 -15.29
C GLU A 105 -6.80 -23.94 -15.81
N THR A 106 -8.07 -24.34 -15.88
CA THR A 106 -9.10 -23.57 -16.58
C THR A 106 -9.85 -22.55 -15.71
N SER A 107 -9.62 -22.52 -14.39
CA SER A 107 -10.33 -21.57 -13.52
C SER A 107 -9.43 -21.02 -12.42
N THR A 108 -9.43 -19.70 -12.31
CA THR A 108 -8.70 -18.92 -11.30
C THR A 108 -9.62 -18.45 -10.16
N LEU A 109 -9.04 -18.09 -9.01
CA LEU A 109 -9.79 -17.49 -7.90
C LEU A 109 -10.57 -16.23 -8.30
N GLY A 110 -10.01 -15.42 -9.22
CA GLY A 110 -10.66 -14.23 -9.75
C GLY A 110 -11.88 -14.54 -10.61
N GLU A 111 -11.80 -15.56 -11.44
CA GLU A 111 -12.92 -16.00 -12.29
C GLU A 111 -14.07 -16.60 -11.47
N MET A 112 -13.80 -17.30 -10.37
CA MET A 112 -14.86 -17.71 -9.43
C MET A 112 -15.64 -16.52 -8.90
N LEU A 113 -14.97 -15.42 -8.55
CA LEU A 113 -15.63 -14.23 -8.02
C LEU A 113 -16.50 -13.53 -9.09
N GLY A 114 -16.07 -13.58 -10.36
CA GLY A 114 -16.77 -12.98 -11.51
C GLY A 114 -17.99 -13.79 -11.96
N ASN A 115 -17.88 -15.12 -12.00
CA ASN A 115 -18.95 -16.01 -12.52
C ASN A 115 -20.23 -16.00 -11.67
N HIS A 116 -20.19 -15.50 -10.43
CA HIS A 116 -21.38 -15.33 -9.60
C HIS A 116 -22.21 -14.09 -9.94
N GLN A 117 -21.75 -13.20 -10.84
CA GLN A 117 -22.47 -11.97 -11.18
C GLN A 117 -23.45 -12.14 -12.35
N ASP A 118 -23.23 -13.09 -13.27
CA ASP A 118 -24.08 -13.24 -14.45
C ASP A 118 -25.50 -13.74 -14.11
N ASP A 119 -25.65 -14.63 -13.11
CA ASP A 119 -26.96 -15.10 -12.64
C ASP A 119 -27.81 -13.99 -11.98
N PHE A 120 -27.17 -12.93 -11.47
CA PHE A 120 -27.85 -11.82 -10.80
C PHE A 120 -28.40 -10.77 -11.78
N LEU A 121 -27.80 -10.66 -12.97
CA LEU A 121 -28.18 -9.68 -13.99
C LEU A 121 -29.30 -10.18 -14.91
N GLU A 122 -29.39 -11.49 -15.18
CA GLU A 122 -30.49 -12.03 -16.01
C GLU A 122 -31.86 -12.04 -15.29
N ASN A 123 -31.87 -12.03 -13.96
CA ASN A 123 -33.10 -12.07 -13.15
C ASN A 123 -33.45 -10.70 -12.54
N LEU A 124 -33.51 -9.64 -13.35
CA LEU A 124 -33.95 -8.33 -12.86
C LEU A 124 -35.44 -8.38 -12.49
N ILE A 125 -35.73 -8.67 -11.22
CA ILE A 125 -37.08 -8.69 -10.64
C ILE A 125 -37.66 -7.29 -10.77
N THR A 126 -38.39 -7.06 -11.87
CA THR A 126 -38.92 -5.74 -12.21
C THR A 126 -40.35 -5.55 -11.72
N ASP A 127 -41.05 -6.65 -11.42
CA ASP A 127 -42.47 -6.64 -11.04
C ASP A 127 -42.79 -7.61 -9.88
N PRO A 128 -43.95 -7.44 -9.23
CA PRO A 128 -44.31 -8.30 -8.10
C PRO A 128 -44.62 -9.76 -8.43
N ALA A 129 -44.88 -10.13 -9.68
CA ALA A 129 -45.10 -11.51 -10.07
C ALA A 129 -43.76 -12.23 -10.33
N THR A 130 -42.81 -11.57 -11.00
CA THR A 130 -41.43 -12.07 -11.12
C THR A 130 -40.78 -12.22 -9.75
N PHE A 131 -41.04 -11.29 -8.82
CA PHE A 131 -40.58 -11.42 -7.44
C PHE A 131 -41.18 -12.65 -6.76
N GLU A 132 -42.49 -12.88 -6.88
CA GLU A 132 -43.16 -14.04 -6.30
C GLU A 132 -42.57 -15.35 -6.81
N SER A 133 -42.33 -15.47 -8.12
CA SER A 133 -41.73 -16.66 -8.74
C SER A 133 -40.27 -16.89 -8.36
N SER A 134 -39.55 -15.83 -7.96
CA SER A 134 -38.15 -15.94 -7.51
C SER A 134 -38.01 -16.50 -6.08
N LEU A 135 -39.11 -16.55 -5.32
CA LEU A 135 -39.09 -17.01 -3.93
C LEU A 135 -39.03 -18.54 -3.88
N GLN A 136 -37.86 -19.08 -3.52
CA GLN A 136 -37.64 -20.54 -3.37
C GLN A 136 -38.46 -21.18 -2.24
N ASN A 137 -38.92 -20.38 -1.27
CA ASN A 137 -39.72 -20.88 -0.15
C ASN A 137 -41.22 -20.79 -0.50
N GLU A 138 -41.86 -21.94 -0.70
CA GLU A 138 -43.27 -22.04 -1.11
C GLU A 138 -44.23 -21.37 -0.11
N SER A 139 -43.98 -21.49 1.20
CA SER A 139 -44.79 -20.83 2.24
C SER A 139 -44.70 -19.31 2.15
N LEU A 140 -43.50 -18.78 1.88
CA LEU A 140 -43.28 -17.36 1.68
C LEU A 140 -43.92 -16.86 0.38
N ALA A 141 -43.81 -17.61 -0.72
CA ALA A 141 -44.47 -17.29 -1.99
C ALA A 141 -45.99 -17.26 -1.82
N HIS A 142 -46.57 -18.26 -1.15
CA HIS A 142 -47.99 -18.31 -0.83
C HIS A 142 -48.42 -17.10 0.01
N ALA A 143 -47.71 -16.81 1.11
CA ALA A 143 -47.99 -15.66 1.96
C ALA A 143 -47.90 -14.33 1.19
N PHE A 144 -46.94 -14.22 0.27
CA PHE A 144 -46.76 -13.05 -0.58
C PHE A 144 -47.92 -12.86 -1.55
N SER A 145 -48.44 -13.94 -2.16
CA SER A 145 -49.61 -13.88 -3.05
C SER A 145 -50.87 -13.33 -2.37
N LYS A 146 -50.99 -13.49 -1.04
CA LYS A 146 -52.12 -13.00 -0.21
C LYS A 146 -51.99 -11.54 0.21
N LEU A 147 -50.87 -10.87 -0.06
CA LEU A 147 -50.72 -9.44 0.18
C LEU A 147 -51.58 -8.64 -0.81
N THR A 148 -51.97 -7.41 -0.43
CA THR A 148 -52.63 -6.51 -1.40
C THR A 148 -51.63 -6.05 -2.46
N GLU A 149 -52.10 -5.64 -3.63
CA GLU A 149 -51.23 -5.17 -4.73
C GLU A 149 -50.25 -4.07 -4.26
N LYS A 150 -50.74 -3.10 -3.49
CA LYS A 150 -49.91 -2.02 -2.92
C LYS A 150 -48.85 -2.55 -1.94
N GLN A 151 -49.17 -3.57 -1.14
CA GLN A 151 -48.23 -4.22 -0.24
C GLN A 151 -47.17 -5.00 -1.02
N ARG A 152 -47.59 -5.79 -2.02
CA ARG A 152 -46.68 -6.54 -2.90
C ARG A 152 -45.69 -5.61 -3.58
N LEU A 153 -46.19 -4.56 -4.23
CA LEU A 153 -45.36 -3.57 -4.90
C LEU A 153 -44.36 -2.89 -3.96
N THR A 154 -44.81 -2.49 -2.77
CA THR A 154 -43.92 -1.85 -1.76
C THR A 154 -42.82 -2.82 -1.29
N ILE A 155 -43.15 -4.10 -1.10
CA ILE A 155 -42.18 -5.13 -0.68
C ILE A 155 -41.21 -5.45 -1.82
N THR A 156 -41.68 -5.62 -3.06
CA THR A 156 -40.82 -5.83 -4.23
C THR A 156 -39.83 -4.69 -4.42
N LEU A 157 -40.30 -3.43 -4.41
CA LEU A 157 -39.42 -2.26 -4.54
C LEU A 157 -38.36 -2.20 -3.44
N ARG A 158 -38.72 -2.59 -2.21
CA ARG A 158 -37.80 -2.53 -1.07
C ARG A 158 -36.78 -3.67 -1.05
N TYR A 159 -37.23 -4.90 -1.27
CA TYR A 159 -36.44 -6.09 -0.99
C TYR A 159 -35.90 -6.79 -2.23
N ALA A 160 -36.58 -6.68 -3.37
CA ALA A 160 -36.05 -7.16 -4.65
C ALA A 160 -35.15 -6.11 -5.31
N LEU A 161 -35.59 -4.85 -5.31
CA LEU A 161 -34.93 -3.75 -6.03
C LEU A 161 -34.11 -2.80 -5.13
N GLY A 162 -34.16 -2.98 -3.80
CA GLY A 162 -33.29 -2.27 -2.85
C GLY A 162 -33.61 -0.78 -2.64
N TYR A 163 -34.75 -0.27 -3.11
CA TYR A 163 -35.10 1.14 -2.95
C TYR A 163 -35.36 1.52 -1.49
N LYS A 164 -34.95 2.73 -1.12
CA LYS A 164 -35.23 3.32 0.20
C LYS A 164 -36.66 3.83 0.26
N ASP A 165 -37.21 3.93 1.47
CA ASP A 165 -38.60 4.37 1.69
C ASP A 165 -38.89 5.75 1.05
N ASN A 166 -37.91 6.67 1.03
CA ASN A 166 -38.01 7.99 0.39
C ASN A 166 -37.95 7.96 -1.15
N GLU A 167 -37.39 6.92 -1.73
CA GLU A 167 -37.33 6.72 -3.18
C GLU A 167 -38.65 6.08 -3.63
N ILE A 168 -39.11 5.06 -2.90
CA ILE A 168 -40.42 4.44 -3.08
C ILE A 168 -41.54 5.48 -2.92
N SER A 169 -41.42 6.40 -1.95
CA SER A 169 -42.43 7.44 -1.73
C SER A 169 -42.58 8.36 -2.95
N ARG A 170 -41.45 8.71 -3.59
CA ARG A 170 -41.43 9.50 -4.82
C ARG A 170 -42.01 8.71 -6.00
N MET A 171 -41.66 7.43 -6.14
CA MET A 171 -42.16 6.56 -7.20
C MET A 171 -43.68 6.36 -7.12
N LEU A 172 -44.22 6.20 -5.90
CA LEU A 172 -45.64 5.90 -5.67
C LEU A 172 -46.49 7.15 -5.42
N GLY A 173 -45.91 8.36 -5.41
CA GLY A 173 -46.63 9.61 -5.16
C GLY A 173 -47.26 9.71 -3.76
N VAL A 174 -46.65 9.07 -2.75
CA VAL A 174 -47.16 9.04 -1.36
C VAL A 174 -46.10 9.55 -0.38
N SER A 175 -46.46 9.77 0.88
CA SER A 175 -45.48 10.14 1.92
C SER A 175 -44.59 8.95 2.32
N ALA A 176 -43.33 9.21 2.69
CA ALA A 176 -42.42 8.17 3.20
C ALA A 176 -42.98 7.43 4.43
N GLN A 177 -43.74 8.14 5.28
CA GLN A 177 -44.44 7.53 6.41
C GLN A 177 -45.52 6.53 5.95
N ALA A 178 -46.24 6.84 4.87
CA ALA A 178 -47.22 5.91 4.30
C ALA A 178 -46.54 4.65 3.74
N VAL A 179 -45.40 4.80 3.06
CA VAL A 179 -44.57 3.66 2.61
C VAL A 179 -44.15 2.80 3.79
N GLY A 180 -43.61 3.41 4.84
CA GLY A 180 -43.19 2.70 6.06
C GLY A 180 -44.35 1.94 6.72
N LYS A 181 -45.53 2.55 6.81
CA LYS A 181 -46.75 1.89 7.32
C LYS A 181 -47.17 0.71 6.45
N THR A 182 -47.22 0.88 5.13
CA THR A 182 -47.57 -0.18 4.18
C THR A 182 -46.59 -1.35 4.25
N LYS A 183 -45.28 -1.06 4.28
CA LYS A 183 -44.21 -2.06 4.44
C LYS A 183 -44.35 -2.83 5.75
N ASN A 184 -44.49 -2.14 6.88
CA ASN A 184 -44.60 -2.79 8.19
C ASN A 184 -45.88 -3.64 8.30
N ALA A 185 -47.00 -3.17 7.75
CA ALA A 185 -48.24 -3.94 7.69
C ALA A 185 -48.09 -5.20 6.82
N ALA A 186 -47.41 -5.08 5.68
CA ALA A 186 -47.13 -6.22 4.80
C ALA A 186 -46.24 -7.26 5.49
N LEU A 187 -45.14 -6.85 6.13
CA LEU A 187 -44.24 -7.75 6.87
C LEU A 187 -44.95 -8.46 8.03
N LYS A 188 -45.81 -7.75 8.76
CA LYS A 188 -46.62 -8.35 9.82
C LYS A 188 -47.54 -9.43 9.26
N LYS A 189 -48.19 -9.14 8.11
CA LYS A 189 -49.08 -10.10 7.44
C LYS A 189 -48.32 -11.32 6.91
N LEU A 190 -47.15 -11.13 6.30
CA LEU A 190 -46.28 -12.24 5.88
C LEU A 190 -45.92 -13.14 7.06
N LYS A 191 -45.50 -12.55 8.19
CA LYS A 191 -45.14 -13.31 9.40
C LYS A 191 -46.31 -14.15 9.92
N VAL A 192 -47.51 -13.58 10.00
CA VAL A 192 -48.71 -14.31 10.46
C VAL A 192 -49.03 -15.47 9.53
N LEU A 193 -49.10 -15.21 8.22
CA LEU A 193 -49.44 -16.23 7.22
C LEU A 193 -48.43 -17.39 7.18
N MET A 194 -47.14 -17.10 7.39
CA MET A 194 -46.10 -18.14 7.47
C MET A 194 -46.17 -18.96 8.77
N MET A 195 -46.77 -18.44 9.84
CA MET A 195 -46.98 -19.16 11.10
C MET A 195 -48.29 -19.96 11.11
N GLU A 196 -49.29 -19.54 10.35
CA GLU A 196 -50.59 -20.23 10.22
C GLU A 196 -50.57 -21.38 9.19
N GLY A 197 -49.53 -21.45 8.35
CA GLY A 197 -49.33 -22.50 7.33
C GLY A 197 -48.27 -23.55 7.67
N GLY A 198 -47.98 -23.76 8.96
CA GLY A 198 -47.06 -24.78 9.48
C GLY A 198 -47.79 -25.95 10.13
#